data_AF-A0A195CW81-F1
#
_entry.id   AF-A0A195CW81-F1
#
_cell.length_a   1.000
_cell.length_b   1.000
_cell.length_c   1.000
_cell.angle_alpha   90.00
_cell.angle_beta   90.00
_cell.angle_gamma   90.00
#
_symmetry.space_group_name_H-M   'P 1'
#
loop_
_entity.id
_entity.type
_entity.pdbx_description
1 polymer ?
#
loop_
_entity_poly.entity_id
_entity_poly.type
_entity_poly.pdbx_seq_one_letter_code
_entity_poly.pdbx_strand_id
1 'polypeptide(L)'
;MNKFDCSYDRLKFDEACVNVISDNGNLNKWLYSLSMDCLSCPYKRIVQISNNISLKFSTIETLKWRILSNSGNKEYVSSKITSNIVCELTPHLGQYGLYELAVQNNTCNFRTIKNPTYPYTELFITLGVIVFILCSISVGRSLWHTFKKVKDESNNKELMKRRVKAIDTFRGASTLFMIFVNDGSGTYTVLEHTIWDGMFLGDIVFPCFIWIMGVCIPIALSSQLKRGVSKLQISYSILKRSLLLFLIGVSLNTLGTDAQVENIRIFGVLQRFGVTYLVVGLVYLCFPPQQSKILRNPSPTSTMRKMQDILSLLPHWFVMLILVIVHCALTFGLPVPGCPIGYLGPGGRHEDGEYFNCTGGAAGYIDKTILTLNHIYQYPTVKSVYGSGPFDPEGILGCLTTIFQVLLGVHTGTILMLYKDWKDRVIRWLLWAAVYGCLGCVFHFTNIIPVNKNLWSLSFVFVTTSFSLAFLSGCYLLIDVAQVWRGGPFRIPGMNALLLYVGHSVCYEIFPFHWRIGAMDSRALCLIESIWVVILWGIIAYIMHRKRTYITL
;
A
#
# COMPACT_ATOMS: atom_id res chain seq x y z
N MET A 1 -3.37 -31.44 40.88
CA MET A 1 -3.96 -30.97 39.60
C MET A 1 -3.82 -29.46 39.55
N ASN A 2 -2.73 -28.94 38.99
CA ASN A 2 -2.56 -27.51 38.79
C ASN A 2 -3.48 -27.09 37.63
N LYS A 3 -4.56 -26.40 37.96
CA LYS A 3 -5.61 -26.02 37.02
C LYS A 3 -5.13 -24.84 36.18
N PHE A 4 -4.30 -25.12 35.17
CA PHE A 4 -4.06 -24.14 34.10
C PHE A 4 -5.38 -23.97 33.33
N ASP A 5 -5.87 -22.74 33.23
CA ASP A 5 -7.23 -22.45 32.73
C ASP A 5 -7.30 -22.43 31.19
N CYS A 6 -6.14 -22.49 30.55
CA CYS A 6 -5.97 -22.36 29.13
C CYS A 6 -5.71 -23.73 28.48
N SER A 7 -6.79 -24.35 27.98
CA SER A 7 -6.74 -25.57 27.15
C SER A 7 -6.66 -25.19 25.67
N TYR A 8 -5.99 -26.03 24.87
CA TYR A 8 -5.91 -25.91 23.41
C TYR A 8 -7.29 -25.72 22.76
N ASP A 9 -8.31 -26.44 23.25
CA ASP A 9 -9.67 -26.41 22.70
C ASP A 9 -10.42 -25.09 22.96
N ARG A 10 -9.87 -24.20 23.79
CA ARG A 10 -10.43 -22.88 24.12
C ARG A 10 -9.65 -21.72 23.50
N LEU A 11 -8.63 -22.00 22.69
CA LEU A 11 -7.89 -20.96 21.96
C LEU A 11 -8.69 -20.50 20.76
N LYS A 12 -8.85 -19.19 20.64
CA LYS A 12 -9.45 -18.58 19.45
C LYS A 12 -8.42 -18.51 18.33
N PHE A 13 -8.92 -18.21 17.13
CA PHE A 13 -8.10 -17.83 16.00
C PHE A 13 -7.13 -16.70 16.38
N ASP A 14 -5.86 -16.81 15.95
CA ASP A 14 -4.75 -15.91 16.32
C ASP A 14 -4.39 -15.80 17.82
N GLU A 15 -4.77 -16.80 18.63
CA GLU A 15 -4.33 -16.90 20.03
C GLU A 15 -3.27 -17.99 20.22
N ALA A 16 -2.31 -17.71 21.08
CA ALA A 16 -1.40 -18.67 21.70
C ALA A 16 -1.56 -18.65 23.22
N CYS A 17 -1.33 -19.80 23.83
CA CYS A 17 -1.41 -19.98 25.27
C CYS A 17 -0.02 -20.09 25.90
N VAL A 18 0.21 -19.36 26.99
CA VAL A 18 1.47 -19.41 27.72
C VAL A 18 1.20 -19.64 29.20
N ASN A 19 1.64 -20.78 29.70
CA ASN A 19 1.59 -21.13 31.11
C ASN A 19 2.84 -20.60 31.80
N VAL A 20 2.69 -19.64 32.70
CA VAL A 20 3.79 -19.08 33.49
C VAL A 20 3.84 -19.83 34.81
N ILE A 21 4.99 -20.45 35.09
CA ILE A 21 5.26 -21.19 36.31
C ILE A 21 6.22 -20.36 37.16
N SER A 22 5.80 -20.03 38.38
CA SER A 22 6.60 -19.26 39.33
C SER A 22 7.14 -20.13 40.46
N ASP A 23 8.29 -19.75 40.99
CA ASP A 23 8.83 -20.31 42.22
C ASP A 23 8.09 -19.69 43.44
N ASN A 24 7.69 -20.51 44.41
CA ASN A 24 6.80 -20.13 45.52
C ASN A 24 7.44 -19.18 46.56
N GLY A 25 8.65 -18.66 46.31
CA GLY A 25 9.46 -17.93 47.28
C GLY A 25 9.58 -16.40 47.09
N ASN A 26 9.21 -15.82 45.95
CA ASN A 26 9.45 -14.39 45.68
C ASN A 26 8.27 -13.68 44.97
N LEU A 27 7.50 -12.90 45.73
CA LEU A 27 6.22 -12.28 45.33
C LEU A 27 6.32 -11.01 44.44
N ASN A 28 7.53 -10.57 44.08
CA ASN A 28 7.76 -9.23 43.50
C ASN A 28 8.27 -9.25 42.04
N LYS A 29 7.76 -10.17 41.21
CA LYS A 29 8.10 -10.25 39.77
C LYS A 29 6.93 -9.80 38.90
N TRP A 30 7.22 -9.03 37.86
CA TRP A 30 6.22 -8.47 36.95
C TRP A 30 6.56 -8.81 35.50
N LEU A 31 5.56 -9.27 34.75
CA LEU A 31 5.68 -9.51 33.32
C LEU A 31 5.29 -8.24 32.55
N TYR A 32 6.22 -7.75 31.74
CA TYR A 32 5.97 -6.69 30.80
C TYR A 32 6.11 -7.19 29.36
N SER A 33 5.31 -6.64 28.45
CA SER A 33 5.38 -6.91 27.02
C SER A 33 5.57 -5.63 26.21
N LEU A 34 6.22 -5.78 25.06
CA LEU A 34 6.41 -4.75 24.06
C LEU A 34 6.17 -5.40 22.69
N SER A 35 5.31 -4.79 21.88
CA SER A 35 5.15 -5.18 20.47
C SER A 35 6.38 -4.76 19.69
N MET A 36 6.97 -5.66 18.89
CA MET A 36 8.15 -5.33 18.08
C MET A 36 7.83 -4.33 16.96
N ASP A 37 6.55 -4.18 16.61
CA ASP A 37 6.11 -3.16 15.66
C ASP A 37 6.08 -1.74 16.28
N CYS A 38 6.25 -1.64 17.60
CA CYS A 38 6.35 -0.39 18.34
C CYS A 38 7.82 0.03 18.50
N LEU A 39 8.30 0.87 17.58
CA LEU A 39 9.67 1.39 17.59
C LEU A 39 9.84 2.36 18.77
N SER A 40 10.87 2.16 19.58
CA SER A 40 11.23 3.03 20.71
C SER A 40 10.11 3.25 21.75
N CYS A 41 9.21 2.29 21.91
CA CYS A 41 8.12 2.38 22.89
C CYS A 41 8.50 1.81 24.27
N PRO A 42 7.80 2.22 25.34
CA PRO A 42 7.97 1.63 26.65
C PRO A 42 7.24 0.27 26.72
N TYR A 43 7.78 -0.63 27.52
CA TYR A 43 7.16 -1.89 27.85
C TYR A 43 5.88 -1.65 28.67
N LYS A 44 4.79 -2.35 28.34
CA LYS A 44 3.50 -2.31 29.05
C LYS A 44 3.39 -3.47 30.03
N ARG A 45 2.93 -3.20 31.25
CA ARG A 45 2.68 -4.22 32.27
C ARG A 45 1.51 -5.13 31.86
N ILE A 46 1.72 -6.44 31.90
CA ILE A 46 0.65 -7.44 31.67
C ILE A 46 0.09 -7.92 33.00
N VAL A 47 0.95 -8.49 33.86
CA VAL A 47 0.49 -9.16 35.09
C VAL A 47 1.61 -9.29 36.13
N GLN A 48 1.22 -9.41 37.39
CA GLN A 48 2.11 -9.81 38.48
C GLN A 48 2.28 -11.33 38.50
N ILE A 49 3.52 -11.82 38.57
CA ILE A 49 3.84 -13.24 38.68
C ILE A 49 3.96 -13.56 40.17
N SER A 50 2.84 -13.90 40.81
CA SER A 50 2.79 -14.37 42.21
C SER A 50 2.55 -15.88 42.28
N ASN A 51 1.66 -16.40 41.44
CA ASN A 51 1.29 -17.81 41.37
C ASN A 51 1.42 -18.33 39.92
N ASN A 52 1.23 -19.64 39.73
CA ASN A 52 1.10 -20.22 38.40
C ASN A 52 -0.14 -19.64 37.69
N ILE A 53 0.08 -19.02 36.54
CA ILE A 53 -0.97 -18.35 35.76
C ILE A 53 -0.90 -18.79 34.30
N SER A 54 -2.05 -18.85 33.64
CA SER A 54 -2.13 -19.05 32.19
C SER A 54 -2.54 -17.75 31.52
N LEU A 55 -1.78 -17.31 30.52
CA LEU A 55 -2.03 -16.10 29.76
C LEU A 55 -2.27 -16.44 28.29
N LYS A 56 -3.16 -15.67 27.67
CA LYS A 56 -3.38 -15.71 26.22
C LYS A 56 -2.69 -14.52 25.57
N PHE A 57 -2.02 -14.76 24.47
CA PHE A 57 -1.37 -13.74 23.68
C PHE A 57 -1.82 -13.83 22.23
N SER A 58 -1.91 -12.67 21.56
CA SER A 58 -2.12 -12.64 20.11
C SER A 58 -0.88 -13.13 19.38
N THR A 59 -1.06 -13.92 18.33
CA THR A 59 0.01 -14.40 17.44
C THR A 59 0.18 -13.51 16.20
N ILE A 60 -0.64 -12.46 16.06
CA ILE A 60 -0.52 -11.46 14.98
C ILE A 60 0.73 -10.61 15.22
N GLU A 61 0.89 -10.13 16.45
CA GLU A 61 1.99 -9.26 16.84
C GLU A 61 3.16 -10.08 17.38
N THR A 62 4.37 -9.71 16.95
CA THR A 62 5.58 -10.26 17.55
C THR A 62 5.87 -9.53 18.85
N LEU A 63 5.98 -10.27 19.95
CA LEU A 63 6.12 -9.70 21.29
C LEU A 63 7.51 -9.93 21.87
N LYS A 64 8.01 -8.91 22.55
CA LYS A 64 9.19 -8.96 23.39
C LYS A 64 8.77 -8.87 24.85
N TRP A 65 9.25 -9.77 25.68
CA TRP A 65 8.91 -9.83 27.09
C TRP A 65 10.09 -9.48 27.97
N ARG A 66 9.81 -8.77 29.06
CA ARG A 66 10.78 -8.43 30.09
C ARG A 66 10.18 -8.71 31.45
N ILE A 67 10.90 -9.48 32.28
CA ILE A 67 10.50 -9.74 33.65
C ILE A 67 11.36 -8.88 34.57
N LEU A 68 10.71 -8.06 35.39
CA LEU A 68 11.37 -7.12 36.30
C LEU A 68 11.16 -7.52 37.76
N SER A 69 12.20 -7.41 38.58
CA SER A 69 12.11 -7.49 40.03
C SER A 69 11.84 -6.09 40.60
N ASN A 70 10.67 -5.89 41.22
CA ASN A 70 10.34 -4.65 41.94
C ASN A 70 10.46 -3.33 41.12
N SER A 71 9.64 -3.15 40.07
CA SER A 71 9.68 -1.92 39.24
C SER A 71 8.84 -0.74 39.78
N GLY A 72 8.35 -0.81 41.01
CA GLY A 72 7.23 0.03 41.45
C GLY A 72 5.95 -0.25 40.64
N ASN A 73 4.79 0.19 41.11
CA ASN A 73 3.48 -0.04 40.47
C ASN A 73 3.29 0.70 39.12
N LYS A 74 4.37 0.99 38.39
CA LYS A 74 4.32 1.70 37.10
C LYS A 74 3.69 0.81 36.04
N GLU A 75 2.77 1.36 35.26
CA GLU A 75 2.15 0.63 34.14
C GLU A 75 3.09 0.50 32.93
N TYR A 76 4.01 1.46 32.76
CA TYR A 76 4.96 1.52 31.66
C TYR A 76 6.40 1.64 32.17
N VAL A 77 7.32 0.94 31.52
CA VAL A 77 8.76 0.99 31.81
C VAL A 77 9.52 1.24 30.51
N SER A 78 10.37 2.26 30.49
CA SER A 78 11.18 2.61 29.32
C SER A 78 12.07 1.43 28.90
N SER A 79 12.19 1.24 27.59
CA SER A 79 13.07 0.21 27.01
C SER A 79 14.54 0.43 27.37
N LYS A 80 14.96 1.68 27.62
CA LYS A 80 16.32 2.11 27.97
C LYS A 80 16.75 1.68 29.38
N ILE A 81 15.80 1.40 30.27
CA ILE A 81 16.09 1.00 31.66
C ILE A 81 16.50 -0.48 31.68
N THR A 82 17.75 -0.74 32.05
CA THR A 82 18.33 -2.10 32.19
C THR A 82 18.40 -2.59 33.64
N SER A 83 18.09 -1.75 34.62
CA SER A 83 18.07 -2.12 36.03
C SER A 83 16.93 -3.07 36.36
N ASN A 84 17.18 -4.03 37.27
CA ASN A 84 16.20 -4.97 37.80
C ASN A 84 15.59 -5.94 36.77
N ILE A 85 16.24 -6.16 35.63
CA ILE A 85 15.84 -7.18 34.66
C ILE A 85 16.25 -8.55 35.20
N VAL A 86 15.24 -9.42 35.40
CA VAL A 86 15.45 -10.83 35.71
C VAL A 86 15.74 -11.59 34.42
N CYS A 87 14.93 -11.37 33.39
CA CYS A 87 15.16 -11.96 32.07
C CYS A 87 14.44 -11.16 30.97
N GLU A 88 14.95 -11.32 29.75
CA GLU A 88 14.40 -10.75 28.53
C GLU A 88 14.27 -11.85 27.49
N LEU A 89 13.10 -11.97 26.88
CA LEU A 89 12.75 -13.04 25.96
C LEU A 89 12.05 -12.47 24.73
N THR A 90 12.33 -13.02 23.56
CA THR A 90 11.60 -12.77 22.32
C THR A 90 10.94 -14.08 21.88
N PRO A 91 9.80 -14.45 22.50
CA PRO A 91 9.13 -15.71 22.17
C PRO A 91 8.51 -15.66 20.77
N HIS A 92 8.81 -16.67 19.95
CA HIS A 92 8.12 -16.89 18.68
C HIS A 92 6.84 -17.68 18.92
N LEU A 93 5.76 -16.97 19.23
CA LEU A 93 4.43 -17.55 19.40
C LEU A 93 3.80 -17.80 18.03
N GLY A 94 3.29 -19.00 17.82
CA GLY A 94 2.52 -19.36 16.63
C GLY A 94 1.11 -19.81 16.99
N GLN A 95 0.26 -19.82 15.98
CA GLN A 95 -1.18 -20.04 16.14
C GLN A 95 -1.48 -21.39 16.79
N TYR A 96 -2.41 -21.38 17.75
CA TYR A 96 -2.80 -22.54 18.57
C TYR A 96 -1.63 -23.21 19.33
N GLY A 97 -0.50 -22.52 19.46
CA GLY A 97 0.65 -22.99 20.21
C GLY A 97 0.40 -22.96 21.71
N LEU A 98 0.90 -23.98 22.41
CA LEU A 98 0.90 -24.06 23.86
C LEU A 98 2.35 -24.00 24.35
N TYR A 99 2.66 -23.02 25.17
CA TYR A 99 3.99 -22.72 25.64
C TYR A 99 4.05 -22.69 27.17
N GLU A 100 5.23 -22.93 27.71
CA GLU A 100 5.54 -22.86 29.13
C GLU A 100 6.69 -21.89 29.37
N LEU A 101 6.51 -21.00 30.34
CA LEU A 101 7.52 -20.06 30.81
C LEU A 101 7.79 -20.32 32.30
N ALA A 102 8.89 -21.01 32.60
CA ALA A 102 9.31 -21.27 33.97
C ALA A 102 10.27 -20.17 34.46
N VAL A 103 9.90 -19.49 35.55
CA VAL A 103 10.69 -18.38 36.14
C VAL A 103 11.25 -18.84 37.49
N GLN A 104 12.41 -19.49 37.48
CA GLN A 104 13.03 -20.11 38.66
C GLN A 104 14.45 -19.57 38.88
N ASN A 105 14.86 -19.31 40.13
CA ASN A 105 16.22 -18.87 40.48
C ASN A 105 16.76 -17.68 39.65
N ASN A 106 15.92 -16.68 39.38
CA ASN A 106 16.23 -15.53 38.51
C ASN A 106 16.64 -15.90 37.06
N THR A 107 16.30 -17.10 36.62
CA THR A 107 16.42 -17.55 35.23
C THR A 107 15.05 -17.80 34.63
N CYS A 108 14.94 -17.68 33.30
CA CYS A 108 13.70 -17.93 32.58
C CYS A 108 13.94 -19.00 31.53
N ASN A 109 13.20 -20.10 31.64
CA ASN A 109 13.23 -21.20 30.69
C ASN A 109 11.92 -21.19 29.89
N PHE A 110 12.02 -21.02 28.58
CA PHE A 110 10.86 -20.99 27.68
C PHE A 110 10.83 -22.29 26.86
N ARG A 111 9.75 -23.05 26.96
CA ARG A 111 9.58 -24.34 26.29
C ARG A 111 8.27 -24.41 25.54
N THR A 112 8.30 -25.07 24.39
CA THR A 112 7.10 -25.36 23.59
C THR A 112 6.52 -26.69 24.05
N ILE A 113 5.28 -26.69 24.55
CA ILE A 113 4.55 -27.92 24.91
C ILE A 113 3.91 -28.51 23.66
N LYS A 114 3.28 -27.66 22.85
CA LYS A 114 2.64 -28.05 21.59
C LYS A 114 3.10 -27.12 20.48
N ASN A 115 3.62 -27.72 19.41
CA ASN A 115 4.09 -26.96 18.26
C ASN A 115 2.94 -26.19 17.59
N PRO A 116 3.19 -24.95 17.16
CA PRO A 116 2.19 -24.14 16.48
C PRO A 116 1.95 -24.63 15.04
N THR A 117 0.80 -24.29 14.49
CA THR A 117 0.51 -24.51 13.07
C THR A 117 1.16 -23.40 12.22
N TYR A 118 1.73 -23.76 11.07
CA TYR A 118 2.32 -22.77 10.18
C TYR A 118 1.22 -21.95 9.49
N PRO A 119 1.22 -20.61 9.62
CA PRO A 119 0.06 -19.80 9.21
C PRO A 119 -0.08 -19.66 7.69
N TYR A 120 0.98 -19.87 6.90
CA TYR A 120 0.98 -19.59 5.45
C TYR A 120 0.74 -20.81 4.55
N THR A 121 0.50 -22.01 5.10
CA THR A 121 0.27 -23.23 4.28
C THR A 121 -0.87 -23.03 3.31
N GLU A 122 -2.00 -22.52 3.79
CA GLU A 122 -3.23 -22.35 3.02
C GLU A 122 -3.05 -21.32 1.89
N LEU A 123 -2.32 -20.23 2.15
CA LEU A 123 -2.00 -19.23 1.15
C LEU A 123 -1.21 -19.83 -0.03
N PHE A 124 -0.15 -20.59 0.26
CA PHE A 124 0.69 -21.18 -0.79
C PHE A 124 -0.05 -22.25 -1.60
N ILE A 125 -0.85 -23.08 -0.94
CA ILE A 125 -1.68 -24.08 -1.62
C ILE A 125 -2.67 -23.38 -2.55
N THR A 126 -3.36 -22.36 -2.05
CA THR A 126 -4.37 -21.62 -2.82
C THR A 126 -3.73 -20.88 -4.01
N LEU A 127 -2.59 -20.23 -3.80
CA LEU A 127 -1.84 -19.58 -4.88
C LEU A 127 -1.38 -20.59 -5.93
N GLY A 128 -0.87 -21.75 -5.50
CA GLY A 128 -0.47 -22.84 -6.39
C GLY A 128 -1.63 -23.33 -7.26
N VAL A 129 -2.82 -23.51 -6.68
CA VAL A 129 -4.04 -23.89 -7.41
C VAL A 129 -4.46 -22.80 -8.41
N ILE A 130 -4.46 -21.52 -8.02
CA ILE A 130 -4.80 -20.41 -8.91
C ILE A 130 -3.83 -20.35 -10.09
N VAL A 131 -2.53 -20.43 -9.84
CA VAL A 131 -1.50 -20.43 -10.89
C VAL A 131 -1.70 -21.61 -11.82
N PHE A 132 -1.95 -22.81 -11.29
CA PHE A 132 -2.22 -24.00 -12.08
C PHE A 132 -3.46 -23.83 -12.98
N ILE A 133 -4.56 -23.28 -12.46
CA ILE A 133 -5.78 -23.00 -13.22
C ILE A 133 -5.49 -21.96 -14.32
N LEU A 134 -4.82 -20.84 -14.00
CA LEU A 134 -4.49 -19.80 -14.97
C LEU A 134 -3.55 -20.30 -16.07
N CYS A 135 -2.55 -21.10 -15.71
CA CYS A 135 -1.65 -21.77 -16.66
C CYS A 135 -2.43 -22.74 -17.54
N SER A 136 -3.31 -23.57 -16.98
CA SER A 136 -4.15 -24.51 -17.73
C SER A 136 -5.08 -23.80 -18.72
N ILE A 137 -5.72 -22.71 -18.31
CA ILE A 137 -6.56 -21.87 -19.19
C ILE A 137 -5.71 -21.22 -20.29
N SER A 138 -4.49 -20.75 -19.96
CA SER A 138 -3.57 -20.15 -20.91
C SER A 138 -3.11 -21.15 -21.97
N VAL A 139 -2.68 -22.35 -21.55
CA VAL A 139 -2.27 -23.45 -22.43
C VAL A 139 -3.44 -23.88 -23.30
N GLY A 140 -4.63 -24.11 -22.72
CA GLY A 140 -5.83 -24.47 -23.46
C GLY A 140 -6.21 -23.44 -24.52
N ARG A 141 -6.13 -22.14 -24.20
CA ARG A 141 -6.38 -21.05 -25.17
C ARG A 141 -5.28 -20.96 -26.23
N SER A 142 -4.03 -21.19 -25.87
CA SER A 142 -2.91 -21.21 -26.81
C SER A 142 -3.10 -22.34 -27.83
N LEU A 143 -3.37 -23.57 -27.36
CA LEU A 143 -3.67 -24.73 -28.20
C LEU A 143 -4.89 -24.48 -29.10
N TRP A 144 -6.00 -23.99 -28.54
CA TRP A 144 -7.20 -23.63 -29.31
C TRP A 144 -6.91 -22.58 -30.40
N HIS A 145 -6.06 -21.58 -30.10
CA HIS A 145 -5.66 -20.59 -31.07
C HIS A 145 -4.76 -21.17 -32.17
N THR A 146 -3.86 -22.10 -31.87
CA THR A 146 -3.06 -22.81 -32.87
C THR A 146 -3.97 -23.61 -33.81
N PHE A 147 -4.94 -24.34 -33.25
CA PHE A 147 -5.95 -25.07 -34.01
C PHE A 147 -6.85 -24.17 -34.87
N LYS A 148 -7.30 -23.03 -34.33
CA LYS A 148 -8.13 -22.07 -35.08
C LYS A 148 -7.34 -21.29 -36.12
N LYS A 149 -6.05 -21.03 -35.89
CA LYS A 149 -5.17 -20.34 -36.85
C LYS A 149 -4.90 -21.19 -38.09
N VAL A 150 -4.94 -22.52 -37.99
CA VAL A 150 -4.97 -23.44 -39.15
C VAL A 150 -6.27 -23.32 -39.95
N LYS A 151 -7.36 -22.83 -39.33
CA LYS A 151 -8.70 -22.75 -39.94
C LYS A 151 -9.03 -21.37 -40.56
N ASP A 152 -8.45 -20.29 -40.06
CA ASP A 152 -8.78 -18.89 -40.43
C ASP A 152 -7.70 -18.20 -41.30
N GLU A 153 -7.03 -18.91 -42.22
CA GLU A 153 -6.08 -18.31 -43.18
C GLU A 153 -6.74 -17.43 -44.28
N SER A 154 -7.98 -16.99 -44.04
CA SER A 154 -8.78 -16.12 -44.90
C SER A 154 -9.57 -15.14 -44.04
N ASN A 155 -8.92 -14.07 -43.56
CA ASN A 155 -9.50 -12.72 -43.56
C ASN A 155 -8.58 -11.66 -42.97
N ASN A 156 -8.66 -10.48 -43.60
CA ASN A 156 -7.84 -9.30 -43.44
C ASN A 156 -7.59 -8.84 -42.00
N LYS A 157 -6.32 -8.51 -41.70
CA LYS A 157 -5.95 -7.71 -40.53
C LYS A 157 -6.07 -6.23 -40.87
N GLU A 158 -7.19 -5.62 -40.48
CA GLU A 158 -7.22 -4.17 -40.31
C GLU A 158 -6.21 -3.74 -39.24
N LEU A 159 -5.39 -2.75 -39.60
CA LEU A 159 -4.40 -2.12 -38.75
C LEU A 159 -5.09 -1.18 -37.75
N MET A 160 -5.82 -1.75 -36.78
CA MET A 160 -6.29 -0.98 -35.64
C MET A 160 -5.09 -0.44 -34.85
N LYS A 161 -5.15 0.85 -34.52
CA LYS A 161 -4.18 1.58 -33.68
C LYS A 161 -3.80 0.72 -32.45
N ARG A 162 -2.55 0.27 -32.38
CA ARG A 162 -2.05 -0.71 -31.40
C ARG A 162 -2.04 -0.10 -30.00
N ARG A 163 -3.15 -0.24 -29.26
CA ARG A 163 -3.24 0.08 -27.82
C ARG A 163 -2.23 -0.78 -27.06
N VAL A 164 -1.42 -0.17 -26.20
CA VAL A 164 -0.39 -0.85 -25.41
C VAL A 164 -1.08 -1.69 -24.34
N LYS A 165 -1.05 -3.02 -24.50
CA LYS A 165 -1.82 -3.93 -23.66
C LYS A 165 -1.25 -4.00 -22.24
N ALA A 166 0.07 -3.81 -22.09
CA ALA A 166 0.74 -3.84 -20.80
C ALA A 166 0.21 -2.79 -19.82
N ILE A 167 -0.20 -1.60 -20.31
CA ILE A 167 -0.75 -0.54 -19.45
C ILE A 167 -2.09 -0.98 -18.85
N ASP A 168 -2.99 -1.55 -19.66
CA ASP A 168 -4.27 -2.04 -19.16
C ASP A 168 -4.07 -3.23 -18.20
N THR A 169 -3.12 -4.12 -18.48
CA THR A 169 -2.77 -5.23 -17.58
C THR A 169 -2.21 -4.75 -16.25
N PHE A 170 -1.27 -3.79 -16.25
CA PHE A 170 -0.72 -3.20 -15.03
C PHE A 170 -1.82 -2.58 -14.17
N ARG A 171 -2.69 -1.77 -14.80
CA ARG A 171 -3.83 -1.13 -14.12
C ARG A 171 -4.76 -2.17 -13.52
N GLY A 172 -5.12 -3.20 -14.28
CA GLY A 172 -6.03 -4.24 -13.80
C GLY A 172 -5.44 -5.14 -12.73
N ALA A 173 -4.14 -5.45 -12.79
CA ALA A 173 -3.44 -6.18 -11.73
C ALA A 173 -3.45 -5.36 -10.43
N SER A 174 -3.15 -4.06 -10.53
CA SER A 174 -3.21 -3.15 -9.39
C SER A 174 -4.62 -3.04 -8.82
N THR A 175 -5.67 -2.90 -9.65
CA THR A 175 -7.06 -2.80 -9.18
C THR A 175 -7.56 -4.09 -8.53
N LEU A 176 -7.31 -5.25 -9.13
CA LEU A 176 -7.74 -6.52 -8.52
C LEU A 176 -7.01 -6.79 -7.21
N PHE A 177 -5.72 -6.47 -7.13
CA PHE A 177 -4.97 -6.60 -5.89
C PHE A 177 -5.42 -5.58 -4.83
N MET A 178 -5.82 -4.38 -5.23
CA MET A 178 -6.39 -3.38 -4.33
C MET A 178 -7.71 -3.87 -3.72
N ILE A 179 -8.58 -4.49 -4.53
CA ILE A 179 -9.82 -5.11 -4.03
C ILE A 179 -9.50 -6.21 -3.03
N PHE A 180 -8.54 -7.08 -3.35
CA PHE A 180 -8.12 -8.17 -2.47
C PHE A 180 -7.58 -7.67 -1.11
N VAL A 181 -6.75 -6.61 -1.13
CA VAL A 181 -6.15 -6.05 0.09
C VAL A 181 -7.19 -5.27 0.92
N ASN A 182 -8.05 -4.50 0.26
CA ASN A 182 -9.13 -3.76 0.94
C ASN A 182 -10.12 -4.67 1.65
N ASP A 183 -10.25 -5.91 1.19
CA ASP A 183 -11.07 -6.93 1.81
C ASP A 183 -10.39 -7.65 2.99
N GLY A 184 -9.20 -7.23 3.39
CA GLY A 184 -8.46 -7.80 4.51
C GLY A 184 -7.51 -8.94 4.13
N SER A 185 -7.40 -9.28 2.84
CA SER A 185 -6.38 -10.19 2.30
C SER A 185 -6.28 -11.56 2.97
N GLY A 186 -7.35 -12.05 3.61
CA GLY A 186 -7.35 -13.29 4.40
C GLY A 186 -6.62 -13.22 5.75
N THR A 187 -6.43 -12.02 6.32
CA THR A 187 -5.76 -11.78 7.62
C THR A 187 -4.29 -12.21 7.62
N TYR A 188 -3.62 -12.07 6.48
CA TYR A 188 -2.19 -12.34 6.35
C TYR A 188 -1.38 -11.06 6.53
N THR A 189 -0.67 -10.96 7.65
CA THR A 189 0.14 -9.79 8.02
C THR A 189 1.12 -9.30 6.93
N VAL A 190 1.67 -10.20 6.10
CA VAL A 190 2.58 -9.86 4.98
C VAL A 190 1.86 -9.15 3.81
N LEU A 191 0.56 -9.40 3.65
CA LEU A 191 -0.29 -8.82 2.60
C LEU A 191 -1.01 -7.55 3.09
N GLU A 192 -1.00 -7.32 4.40
CA GLU A 192 -1.56 -6.14 5.06
C GLU A 192 -0.61 -4.92 4.96
N HIS A 193 -0.86 -3.92 5.81
CA HIS A 193 -0.19 -2.64 5.83
C HIS A 193 0.80 -2.55 6.98
N THR A 194 1.92 -1.89 6.74
CA THR A 194 2.83 -1.49 7.82
C THR A 194 2.15 -0.48 8.75
N ILE A 195 2.52 -0.53 10.03
CA ILE A 195 1.90 0.33 11.05
C ILE A 195 2.35 1.79 10.88
N TRP A 196 3.66 2.03 10.67
CA TRP A 196 4.18 3.38 10.43
C TRP A 196 5.29 3.39 9.37
N ASP A 197 6.48 2.94 9.74
CA ASP A 197 7.63 2.86 8.85
C ASP A 197 7.76 1.46 8.24
N GLY A 198 8.28 1.43 7.00
CA GLY A 198 8.42 0.23 6.21
C GLY A 198 7.46 0.18 5.03
N MET A 199 7.42 -0.98 4.38
CA MET A 199 6.56 -1.24 3.24
C MET A 199 6.25 -2.73 3.13
N PHE A 200 4.97 -3.09 3.16
CA PHE A 200 4.49 -4.44 2.83
C PHE A 200 3.86 -4.48 1.43
N LEU A 201 3.44 -5.67 0.98
CA LEU A 201 2.89 -5.85 -0.36
C LEU A 201 1.61 -5.02 -0.58
N GLY A 202 0.75 -4.92 0.44
CA GLY A 202 -0.46 -4.10 0.39
C GLY A 202 -0.17 -2.60 0.22
N ASP A 203 1.00 -2.13 0.69
CA ASP A 203 1.39 -0.72 0.63
C ASP A 203 1.83 -0.27 -0.78
N ILE A 204 2.17 -1.20 -1.66
CA ILE A 204 2.66 -0.94 -3.02
C ILE A 204 1.51 -0.65 -4.00
N VAL A 205 0.30 -1.10 -3.70
CA VAL A 205 -0.80 -1.13 -4.69
C VAL A 205 -1.31 0.26 -5.05
N PHE A 206 -1.59 1.07 -4.03
CA PHE A 206 -2.06 2.44 -4.19
C PHE A 206 -1.06 3.34 -4.96
N PRO A 207 0.24 3.38 -4.61
CA PRO A 207 1.23 4.15 -5.37
C PRO A 207 1.44 3.61 -6.79
N CYS A 208 1.42 2.28 -7.01
CA CYS A 208 1.46 1.72 -8.36
C CYS A 208 0.31 2.23 -9.22
N PHE A 209 -0.91 2.21 -8.69
CA PHE A 209 -2.11 2.62 -9.41
C PHE A 209 -2.10 4.11 -9.76
N ILE A 210 -1.67 4.97 -8.84
CA ILE A 210 -1.61 6.40 -9.11
C ILE A 210 -0.49 6.76 -10.09
N TRP A 211 0.65 6.07 -10.00
CA TRP A 211 1.75 6.26 -10.92
C TRP A 211 1.36 5.87 -12.36
N ILE A 212 0.69 4.72 -12.57
CA ILE A 212 0.24 4.30 -13.90
C ILE A 212 -0.86 5.22 -14.46
N MET A 213 -1.66 5.88 -13.61
CA MET A 213 -2.54 6.97 -14.02
C MET A 213 -1.71 8.10 -14.65
N GLY A 214 -0.58 8.47 -14.03
CA GLY A 214 0.39 9.43 -14.59
C GLY A 214 0.92 9.03 -15.97
N VAL A 215 1.26 7.74 -16.16
CA VAL A 215 1.70 7.20 -17.47
C VAL A 215 0.63 7.39 -18.56
N CYS A 216 -0.66 7.32 -18.19
CA CYS A 216 -1.78 7.45 -19.13
C CYS A 216 -2.08 8.90 -19.53
N ILE A 217 -1.80 9.89 -18.68
CA ILE A 217 -2.07 11.32 -18.93
C ILE A 217 -1.47 11.81 -20.26
N PRO A 218 -0.16 11.67 -20.52
CA PRO A 218 0.44 12.22 -21.74
C PRO A 218 -0.09 11.51 -23.01
N ILE A 219 -0.44 10.23 -22.92
CA ILE A 219 -1.03 9.46 -24.02
C ILE A 219 -2.44 9.98 -24.36
N ALA A 220 -3.27 10.20 -23.33
CA ALA A 220 -4.65 10.67 -23.50
C ALA A 220 -4.69 12.12 -23.99
N LEU A 221 -3.98 13.03 -23.33
CA LEU A 221 -4.03 14.47 -23.64
C LEU A 221 -3.35 14.78 -24.99
N SER A 222 -2.23 14.13 -25.33
CA SER A 222 -1.61 14.32 -26.64
C SER A 222 -2.49 13.83 -27.78
N SER A 223 -3.29 12.78 -27.55
CA SER A 223 -4.25 12.29 -28.54
C SER A 223 -5.36 13.32 -28.80
N GLN A 224 -5.86 13.98 -27.76
CA GLN A 224 -6.87 15.04 -27.88
C GLN A 224 -6.29 16.30 -28.55
N LEU A 225 -5.09 16.71 -28.17
CA LEU A 225 -4.40 17.85 -28.80
C LEU A 225 -4.14 17.61 -30.29
N LYS A 226 -3.73 16.39 -30.69
CA LYS A 226 -3.54 16.01 -32.10
C LYS A 226 -4.84 15.97 -32.91
N ARG A 227 -5.99 15.82 -32.25
CA ARG A 227 -7.33 15.89 -32.86
C ARG A 227 -7.85 17.33 -33.00
N GLY A 228 -7.07 18.33 -32.57
CA GLY A 228 -7.46 19.74 -32.67
C GLY A 228 -8.46 20.19 -31.60
N VAL A 229 -8.65 19.44 -30.52
CA VAL A 229 -9.53 19.85 -29.41
C VAL A 229 -8.92 21.06 -28.69
N SER A 230 -9.73 22.07 -28.40
CA SER A 230 -9.26 23.30 -27.75
C SER A 230 -8.75 23.03 -26.31
N LYS A 231 -7.73 23.77 -25.88
CA LYS A 231 -7.16 23.61 -24.53
C LYS A 231 -8.18 23.87 -23.43
N LEU A 232 -9.08 24.82 -23.63
CA LEU A 232 -10.17 25.14 -22.69
C LEU A 232 -11.14 23.97 -22.52
N GLN A 233 -11.53 23.32 -23.63
CA GLN A 233 -12.42 22.16 -23.57
C GLN A 233 -11.76 20.97 -22.87
N ILE A 234 -10.46 20.74 -23.10
CA ILE A 234 -9.71 19.70 -22.38
C ILE A 234 -9.61 20.05 -20.90
N SER A 235 -9.32 21.31 -20.56
CA SER A 235 -9.25 21.78 -19.17
C SER A 235 -10.58 21.59 -18.44
N TYR A 236 -11.71 21.92 -19.07
CA TYR A 236 -13.03 21.68 -18.50
C TYR A 236 -13.31 20.19 -18.29
N SER A 237 -12.92 19.33 -19.24
CA SER A 237 -13.04 17.88 -19.09
C SER A 237 -12.20 17.34 -17.93
N ILE A 238 -10.98 17.86 -17.72
CA ILE A 238 -10.12 17.50 -16.58
C ILE A 238 -10.77 17.95 -15.27
N LEU A 239 -11.27 19.19 -15.21
CA LEU A 239 -11.93 19.73 -14.04
C LEU A 239 -13.17 18.92 -13.66
N LYS A 240 -14.06 18.67 -14.63
CA LYS A 240 -15.27 17.86 -14.42
C LYS A 240 -14.92 16.47 -13.87
N ARG A 241 -13.96 15.79 -14.48
CA ARG A 241 -13.53 14.46 -14.04
C ARG A 241 -12.93 14.48 -12.63
N SER A 242 -12.13 15.49 -12.31
CA SER A 242 -11.51 15.66 -10.99
C SER A 242 -12.57 15.93 -9.92
N LEU A 243 -13.55 16.78 -10.22
CA LEU A 243 -14.67 17.08 -9.34
C LEU A 243 -15.56 15.85 -9.11
N LEU A 244 -15.89 15.10 -10.17
CA LEU A 244 -16.68 13.87 -10.04
C LEU A 244 -15.97 12.81 -9.20
N LEU A 245 -14.65 12.63 -9.38
CA LEU A 245 -13.85 11.74 -8.54
C LEU A 245 -13.89 12.18 -7.07
N PHE A 246 -13.76 13.49 -6.82
CA PHE A 246 -13.79 14.03 -5.47
C PHE A 246 -15.16 13.79 -4.80
N LEU A 247 -16.25 14.09 -5.51
CA LEU A 247 -17.62 13.90 -4.99
C LEU A 247 -17.93 12.42 -4.72
N ILE A 248 -17.59 11.52 -5.65
CA ILE A 248 -17.75 10.08 -5.44
C ILE A 248 -16.94 9.63 -4.23
N GLY A 249 -15.70 10.12 -4.07
CA GLY A 249 -14.85 9.82 -2.92
C GLY A 249 -15.47 10.24 -1.58
N VAL A 250 -16.04 11.44 -1.50
CA VAL A 250 -16.72 11.91 -0.27
C VAL A 250 -17.93 11.04 0.04
N SER A 251 -18.72 10.64 -0.96
CA SER A 251 -19.83 9.71 -0.77
C SER A 251 -19.36 8.32 -0.31
N LEU A 252 -18.22 7.81 -0.79
CA LEU A 252 -17.66 6.55 -0.32
C LEU A 252 -17.16 6.64 1.12
N ASN A 253 -16.60 7.78 1.52
CA ASN A 253 -16.12 8.00 2.89
C ASN A 253 -17.25 7.97 3.94
N THR A 254 -18.52 8.14 3.52
CA THR A 254 -19.68 8.02 4.41
C THR A 254 -20.18 6.58 4.60
N LEU A 255 -19.71 5.63 3.79
CA LEU A 255 -20.11 4.23 3.92
C LEU A 255 -19.63 3.65 5.26
N GLY A 256 -20.52 2.98 6.00
CA GLY A 256 -20.22 2.39 7.31
C GLY A 256 -20.14 3.41 8.47
N THR A 257 -20.54 4.67 8.25
CA THR A 257 -20.69 5.69 9.29
C THR A 257 -22.14 6.16 9.35
N ASP A 258 -22.57 6.77 10.47
CA ASP A 258 -23.95 7.25 10.69
C ASP A 258 -24.35 8.46 9.80
N ALA A 259 -23.64 8.70 8.68
CA ALA A 259 -23.82 9.80 7.73
C ALA A 259 -23.90 11.20 8.40
N GLN A 260 -23.30 11.35 9.58
CA GLN A 260 -23.26 12.60 10.32
C GLN A 260 -22.30 13.58 9.66
N VAL A 261 -22.83 14.68 9.14
CA VAL A 261 -22.07 15.71 8.40
C VAL A 261 -20.89 16.25 9.20
N GLU A 262 -21.05 16.35 10.52
CA GLU A 262 -20.03 16.84 11.46
C GLU A 262 -18.76 15.99 11.48
N ASN A 263 -18.88 14.69 11.17
CA ASN A 263 -17.79 13.70 11.29
C ASN A 263 -17.39 13.11 9.94
N ILE A 264 -17.80 13.72 8.82
CA ILE A 264 -17.45 13.21 7.48
C ILE A 264 -15.97 13.41 7.22
N ARG A 265 -15.28 12.31 6.88
CA ARG A 265 -13.91 12.35 6.40
C ARG A 265 -13.82 13.03 5.02
N ILE A 266 -13.12 14.15 4.91
CA ILE A 266 -13.04 14.92 3.65
C ILE A 266 -12.06 14.30 2.65
N PHE A 267 -10.83 14.00 3.10
CA PHE A 267 -9.80 13.42 2.24
C PHE A 267 -9.85 11.90 2.20
N GLY A 268 -9.43 11.33 1.08
CA GLY A 268 -9.47 9.90 0.83
C GLY A 268 -8.79 9.56 -0.49
N VAL A 269 -8.79 8.27 -0.83
CA VAL A 269 -8.09 7.73 -2.01
C VAL A 269 -8.55 8.41 -3.30
N LEU A 270 -9.86 8.56 -3.49
CA LEU A 270 -10.43 9.16 -4.72
C LEU A 270 -10.23 10.66 -4.80
N GLN A 271 -10.33 11.36 -3.67
CA GLN A 271 -10.09 12.80 -3.57
C GLN A 271 -8.65 13.11 -3.94
N ARG A 272 -7.69 12.32 -3.42
CA ARG A 272 -6.28 12.41 -3.78
C ARG A 272 -6.05 12.15 -5.27
N PHE A 273 -6.75 11.19 -5.88
CA PHE A 273 -6.73 11.00 -7.34
C PHE A 273 -7.28 12.21 -8.09
N GLY A 274 -8.40 12.78 -7.66
CA GLY A 274 -9.03 13.95 -8.27
C GLY A 274 -8.09 15.16 -8.25
N VAL A 275 -7.57 15.53 -7.08
CA VAL A 275 -6.65 16.66 -6.91
C VAL A 275 -5.39 16.47 -7.75
N THR A 276 -4.80 15.27 -7.70
CA THR A 276 -3.56 14.99 -8.43
C THR A 276 -3.77 15.01 -9.95
N TYR A 277 -4.86 14.40 -10.43
CA TYR A 277 -5.19 14.40 -11.85
C TYR A 277 -5.45 15.82 -12.38
N LEU A 278 -6.11 16.67 -11.57
CA LEU A 278 -6.34 18.07 -11.89
C LEU A 278 -5.01 18.80 -12.08
N VAL A 279 -4.15 18.79 -11.07
CA VAL A 279 -2.89 19.53 -11.09
C VAL A 279 -1.98 19.04 -12.21
N VAL A 280 -1.75 17.73 -12.30
CA VAL A 280 -0.84 17.16 -13.31
C VAL A 280 -1.39 17.34 -14.73
N GLY A 281 -2.70 17.15 -14.91
CA GLY A 281 -3.35 17.35 -16.20
C GLY A 281 -3.23 18.80 -16.69
N LEU A 282 -3.42 19.79 -15.80
CA LEU A 282 -3.26 21.20 -16.12
C LEU A 282 -1.80 21.56 -16.42
N VAL A 283 -0.85 21.11 -15.59
CA VAL A 283 0.59 21.31 -15.83
C VAL A 283 0.99 20.80 -17.22
N TYR A 284 0.51 19.60 -17.60
CA TYR A 284 0.77 19.03 -18.92
C TYR A 284 0.17 19.86 -20.08
N LEU A 285 -1.02 20.44 -19.90
CA LEU A 285 -1.67 21.29 -20.90
C LEU A 285 -1.00 22.66 -21.06
N CYS A 286 -0.51 23.22 -19.97
CA CYS A 286 0.24 24.47 -19.94
C CYS A 286 1.59 24.29 -20.63
N PHE A 287 2.29 23.19 -20.35
CA PHE A 287 3.63 22.90 -20.86
C PHE A 287 3.66 21.62 -21.71
N PRO A 288 2.96 21.54 -22.86
CA PRO A 288 2.95 20.34 -23.67
C PRO A 288 4.39 20.00 -24.12
N PRO A 289 4.82 18.72 -24.06
CA PRO A 289 6.18 18.33 -24.43
C PRO A 289 6.50 18.83 -25.83
N GLN A 290 7.61 19.56 -25.98
CA GLN A 290 8.04 20.13 -27.26
C GLN A 290 8.64 19.04 -28.17
N GLN A 291 7.81 18.09 -28.58
CA GLN A 291 8.18 16.97 -29.45
C GLN A 291 8.64 17.44 -30.85
N SER A 292 8.29 18.67 -31.24
CA SER A 292 8.49 19.22 -32.59
C SER A 292 9.62 20.24 -32.76
N LYS A 293 10.17 20.84 -31.70
CA LYS A 293 11.22 21.88 -31.83
C LYS A 293 12.65 21.33 -31.80
N ILE A 294 12.96 20.37 -30.94
CA ILE A 294 14.32 19.80 -30.81
C ILE A 294 14.70 18.95 -32.05
N LEU A 295 13.74 18.24 -32.65
CA LEU A 295 13.94 17.48 -33.89
C LEU A 295 14.02 18.36 -35.15
N ARG A 296 13.71 19.66 -35.02
CA ARG A 296 13.78 20.63 -36.12
C ARG A 296 15.18 21.25 -36.26
N ASN A 297 16.05 21.06 -35.27
CA ASN A 297 17.47 21.36 -35.43
C ASN A 297 18.09 20.29 -36.34
N PRO A 298 18.79 20.68 -37.42
CA PRO A 298 19.29 19.74 -38.44
C PRO A 298 20.41 18.81 -37.94
N SER A 299 21.03 19.09 -36.79
CA SER A 299 22.13 18.30 -36.22
C SER A 299 22.09 18.23 -34.68
N PRO A 300 21.15 17.50 -34.06
CA PRO A 300 21.21 17.27 -32.63
C PRO A 300 22.44 16.40 -32.32
N THR A 301 23.33 16.90 -31.46
CA THR A 301 24.47 16.15 -30.94
C THR A 301 24.00 14.83 -30.33
N SER A 302 24.85 13.79 -30.36
CA SER A 302 24.47 12.46 -29.87
C SER A 302 23.97 12.49 -28.41
N THR A 303 24.53 13.40 -27.61
CA THR A 303 24.13 13.69 -26.23
C THR A 303 22.71 14.27 -26.12
N MET A 304 22.32 15.23 -26.97
CA MET A 304 20.97 15.79 -26.96
C MET A 304 19.91 14.76 -27.34
N ARG A 305 20.25 13.83 -28.24
CA ARG A 305 19.37 12.71 -28.61
C ARG A 305 19.21 11.71 -27.47
N LYS A 306 20.26 11.52 -26.66
CA LYS A 306 20.23 10.66 -25.47
C LYS A 306 19.48 11.29 -24.29
N MET A 307 19.37 12.61 -24.19
CA MET A 307 18.68 13.32 -23.09
C MET A 307 17.33 13.92 -23.50
N GLN A 308 16.75 13.45 -24.61
CA GLN A 308 15.54 14.03 -25.18
C GLN A 308 14.33 13.99 -24.23
N ASP A 309 14.21 12.95 -23.40
CA ASP A 309 13.15 12.84 -22.41
C ASP A 309 13.26 13.89 -21.31
N ILE A 310 14.46 14.17 -20.81
CA ILE A 310 14.70 15.21 -19.78
C ILE A 310 14.46 16.60 -20.38
N LEU A 311 15.06 16.88 -21.54
CA LEU A 311 14.98 18.20 -22.18
C LEU A 311 13.54 18.54 -22.61
N SER A 312 12.78 17.55 -23.11
CA SER A 312 11.39 17.78 -23.54
C SER A 312 10.42 18.04 -22.38
N LEU A 313 10.79 17.61 -21.17
CA LEU A 313 10.00 17.77 -19.94
C LEU A 313 10.62 18.77 -18.96
N LEU A 314 11.58 19.59 -19.39
CA LEU A 314 12.30 20.53 -18.55
C LEU A 314 11.38 21.44 -17.70
N PRO A 315 10.26 22.00 -18.22
CA PRO A 315 9.29 22.72 -17.39
C PRO A 315 8.64 21.85 -16.30
N HIS A 316 8.36 20.59 -16.59
CA HIS A 316 7.80 19.66 -15.59
C HIS A 316 8.82 19.32 -14.51
N TRP A 317 10.12 19.20 -14.86
CA TRP A 317 11.19 19.03 -13.88
C TRP A 317 11.29 20.20 -12.90
N PHE A 318 11.13 21.44 -13.38
CA PHE A 318 11.06 22.61 -12.50
C PHE A 318 9.86 22.55 -11.55
N VAL A 319 8.67 22.20 -12.05
CA VAL A 319 7.48 22.03 -11.19
C VAL A 319 7.71 20.93 -10.15
N MET A 320 8.28 19.78 -10.54
CA MET A 320 8.62 18.71 -9.61
C MET A 320 9.62 19.16 -8.55
N LEU A 321 10.66 19.90 -8.93
CA LEU A 321 11.65 20.42 -8.00
C LEU A 321 11.03 21.39 -6.99
N ILE A 322 10.17 22.31 -7.45
CA ILE A 322 9.45 23.24 -6.57
C ILE A 322 8.55 22.46 -5.59
N LEU A 323 7.81 21.46 -6.06
CA LEU A 323 6.97 20.63 -5.19
C LEU A 323 7.77 19.92 -4.11
N VAL A 324 8.92 19.33 -4.45
CA VAL A 324 9.80 18.66 -3.48
C VAL A 324 10.39 19.67 -2.50
N ILE A 325 10.86 20.83 -2.97
CA ILE A 325 11.39 21.88 -2.10
C ILE A 325 10.33 22.37 -1.12
N VAL A 326 9.11 22.67 -1.59
CA VAL A 326 8.01 23.12 -0.75
C VAL A 326 7.62 22.04 0.27
N HIS A 327 7.49 20.79 -0.17
CA HIS A 327 7.19 19.68 0.74
C HIS A 327 8.28 19.53 1.81
N CYS A 328 9.57 19.50 1.42
CA CYS A 328 10.67 19.39 2.39
C CYS A 328 10.75 20.59 3.34
N ALA A 329 10.53 21.82 2.83
CA ALA A 329 10.51 23.02 3.66
C ALA A 329 9.37 23.00 4.69
N LEU A 330 8.18 22.50 4.32
CA LEU A 330 7.06 22.36 5.24
C LEU A 330 7.31 21.22 6.24
N THR A 331 7.76 20.06 5.78
CA THR A 331 7.99 18.88 6.63
C THR A 331 9.10 19.12 7.67
N PHE A 332 10.20 19.76 7.26
CA PHE A 332 11.39 19.94 8.10
C PHE A 332 11.58 21.36 8.66
N GLY A 333 10.82 22.34 8.19
CA GLY A 333 10.97 23.74 8.59
C GLY A 333 9.80 24.32 9.39
N LEU A 334 8.62 23.66 9.38
CA LEU A 334 7.44 24.16 10.11
C LEU A 334 7.57 23.87 11.62
N PRO A 335 7.59 24.89 12.49
CA PRO A 335 7.57 24.67 13.93
C PRO A 335 6.17 24.23 14.38
N VAL A 336 6.07 23.01 14.91
CA VAL A 336 4.83 22.45 15.46
C VAL A 336 4.89 22.55 17.00
N PRO A 337 3.84 23.07 17.66
CA PRO A 337 3.85 23.22 19.11
C PRO A 337 3.95 21.86 19.82
N GLY A 338 4.95 21.70 20.68
CA GLY A 338 5.17 20.48 21.46
C GLY A 338 5.88 19.35 20.71
N CYS A 339 6.39 19.60 19.49
CA CYS A 339 7.09 18.60 18.68
C CYS A 339 8.46 19.12 18.24
N PRO A 340 9.46 18.23 18.04
CA PRO A 340 10.73 18.64 17.51
C PRO A 340 10.58 18.98 16.02
N ILE A 341 11.39 19.93 15.55
CA ILE A 341 11.38 20.35 14.15
C ILE A 341 11.79 19.16 13.28
N GLY A 342 10.99 18.86 12.24
CA GLY A 342 11.24 17.72 11.36
C GLY A 342 10.82 16.35 11.92
N TYR A 343 9.96 16.31 12.94
CA TYR A 343 9.44 15.05 13.47
C TYR A 343 8.61 14.27 12.43
N LEU A 344 8.98 13.00 12.19
CA LEU A 344 8.31 12.08 11.26
C LEU A 344 7.68 10.88 11.99
N GLY A 345 7.68 10.87 13.33
CA GLY A 345 7.24 9.73 14.11
C GLY A 345 5.72 9.58 14.24
N PRO A 346 5.26 8.42 14.71
CA PRO A 346 3.83 8.12 14.88
C PRO A 346 3.21 8.83 16.08
N GLY A 347 3.99 9.52 16.92
CA GLY A 347 3.51 10.10 18.18
C GLY A 347 3.05 9.03 19.16
N GLY A 348 2.10 9.36 20.04
CA GLY A 348 1.62 8.43 21.06
C GLY A 348 2.75 7.99 21.98
N ARG A 349 2.89 6.67 22.18
CA ARG A 349 3.93 6.07 23.05
C ARG A 349 5.30 5.95 22.39
N HIS A 350 5.49 6.48 21.19
CA HIS A 350 6.81 6.54 20.56
C HIS A 350 7.77 7.38 21.41
N GLU A 351 9.04 6.97 21.47
CA GLU A 351 10.08 7.60 22.29
C GLU A 351 9.65 7.78 23.75
N ASP A 352 9.17 6.70 24.37
CA ASP A 352 8.66 6.68 25.74
C ASP A 352 7.49 7.66 26.01
N GLY A 353 6.84 8.18 24.96
CA GLY A 353 5.71 9.09 25.05
C GLY A 353 6.09 10.57 25.12
N GLU A 354 7.35 10.93 24.82
CA GLU A 354 7.85 12.31 24.86
C GLU A 354 7.03 13.25 23.95
N TYR A 355 6.63 12.76 22.77
CA TYR A 355 5.90 13.51 21.74
C TYR A 355 4.49 12.95 21.47
N PHE A 356 3.72 12.75 22.53
CA PHE A 356 2.44 12.02 22.47
C PHE A 356 1.43 12.60 21.46
N ASN A 357 1.27 13.92 21.40
CA ASN A 357 0.29 14.59 20.53
C ASN A 357 0.82 14.91 19.12
N CYS A 358 2.04 14.48 18.79
CA CYS A 358 2.76 14.85 17.58
C CYS A 358 2.58 13.88 16.41
N THR A 359 1.49 13.11 16.36
CA THR A 359 1.24 12.11 15.31
C THR A 359 1.47 12.68 13.90
N GLY A 360 2.50 12.21 13.20
CA GLY A 360 2.86 12.64 11.85
C GLY A 360 3.45 14.05 11.74
N GLY A 361 3.85 14.67 12.85
CA GLY A 361 4.53 15.97 12.89
C GLY A 361 3.81 17.07 12.12
N ALA A 362 4.52 17.71 11.19
CA ALA A 362 3.99 18.79 10.36
C ALA A 362 2.79 18.35 9.50
N ALA A 363 2.79 17.13 8.97
CA ALA A 363 1.69 16.62 8.14
C ALA A 363 0.39 16.55 8.96
N GLY A 364 0.44 15.88 10.12
CA GLY A 364 -0.71 15.74 11.00
C GLY A 364 -1.18 17.08 11.56
N TYR A 365 -0.27 18.01 11.85
CA TYR A 365 -0.60 19.36 12.31
C TYR A 365 -1.35 20.18 11.26
N ILE A 366 -0.87 20.18 10.01
CA ILE A 366 -1.51 20.90 8.89
C ILE A 366 -2.93 20.34 8.66
N ASP A 367 -3.07 19.02 8.62
CA ASP A 367 -4.37 18.38 8.37
C ASP A 367 -5.36 18.69 9.50
N LYS A 368 -4.94 18.60 10.77
CA LYS A 368 -5.79 18.96 11.93
C LYS A 368 -6.19 20.43 11.95
N THR A 369 -5.32 21.32 11.48
CA THR A 369 -5.58 22.76 11.47
C THR A 369 -6.54 23.15 10.34
N ILE A 370 -6.35 22.59 9.14
CA ILE A 370 -7.13 22.96 7.96
C ILE A 370 -8.44 22.18 7.88
N LEU A 371 -8.40 20.87 8.11
CA LEU A 371 -9.56 19.99 7.98
C LEU A 371 -10.33 19.84 9.29
N THR A 372 -9.78 20.25 10.43
CA THR A 372 -10.29 19.98 11.78
C THR A 372 -10.20 18.51 12.19
N LEU A 373 -10.30 18.24 13.51
CA LEU A 373 -10.18 16.90 14.06
C LEU A 373 -11.30 15.96 13.64
N ASN A 374 -12.50 16.46 13.32
CA ASN A 374 -13.65 15.60 13.02
C ASN A 374 -13.66 15.11 11.56
N HIS A 375 -13.01 15.83 10.65
CA HIS A 375 -13.01 15.51 9.22
C HIS A 375 -11.76 14.77 8.73
N ILE A 376 -10.91 14.33 9.66
CA ILE A 376 -9.75 13.48 9.39
C ILE A 376 -10.02 12.02 9.78
N TYR A 377 -9.15 11.11 9.36
CA TYR A 377 -9.28 9.69 9.67
C TYR A 377 -9.08 9.37 11.16
N GLN A 378 -10.10 8.78 11.79
CA GLN A 378 -10.18 8.56 13.25
C GLN A 378 -9.52 7.27 13.76
N TYR A 379 -9.31 6.31 12.85
CA TYR A 379 -8.85 4.97 13.18
C TYR A 379 -7.58 4.58 12.41
N PRO A 380 -6.49 5.38 12.48
CA PRO A 380 -5.24 5.04 11.81
C PRO A 380 -4.61 3.79 12.44
N THR A 381 -3.85 3.03 11.64
CA THR A 381 -3.17 1.79 12.07
C THR A 381 -2.25 2.01 13.28
N VAL A 382 -1.66 3.21 13.41
CA VAL A 382 -0.82 3.56 14.57
C VAL A 382 -1.57 3.61 15.90
N LYS A 383 -2.89 3.78 15.89
CA LYS A 383 -3.69 3.91 17.12
C LYS A 383 -3.67 2.63 17.96
N SER A 384 -3.70 1.46 17.33
CA SER A 384 -3.68 0.17 18.05
C SER A 384 -2.36 -0.09 18.77
N VAL A 385 -1.24 0.30 18.15
CA VAL A 385 0.11 -0.01 18.65
C VAL A 385 0.68 1.11 19.52
N TYR A 386 0.65 2.36 19.03
CA TYR A 386 1.24 3.51 19.71
C TYR A 386 0.26 4.24 20.62
N GLY A 387 -1.05 3.98 20.50
CA GLY A 387 -2.07 4.77 21.21
C GLY A 387 -2.16 6.22 20.72
N SER A 388 -1.70 6.46 19.49
CA SER A 388 -1.65 7.79 18.87
C SER A 388 -3.05 8.35 18.57
N GLY A 389 -3.13 9.68 18.47
CA GLY A 389 -4.36 10.37 18.06
C GLY A 389 -4.72 10.19 16.58
N PRO A 390 -5.86 10.76 16.14
CA PRO A 390 -6.30 10.74 14.74
C PRO A 390 -5.25 11.31 13.77
N PHE A 391 -5.15 10.72 12.59
CA PHE A 391 -4.18 11.07 11.55
C PHE A 391 -4.69 10.61 10.17
N ASP A 392 -4.59 11.49 9.16
CA ASP A 392 -5.06 11.19 7.81
C ASP A 392 -3.88 10.88 6.85
N PRO A 393 -3.70 9.61 6.42
CA PRO A 393 -2.63 9.28 5.48
C PRO A 393 -2.88 9.82 4.06
N GLU A 394 -4.13 10.14 3.74
CA GLU A 394 -4.54 10.74 2.47
C GLU A 394 -4.59 12.28 2.50
N GLY A 395 -4.12 12.91 3.59
CA GLY A 395 -4.14 14.36 3.82
C GLY A 395 -3.35 15.25 2.86
N ILE A 396 -3.34 16.55 3.16
CA ILE A 396 -2.98 17.65 2.25
C ILE A 396 -1.50 17.63 1.89
N LEU A 397 -0.61 17.50 2.90
CA LEU A 397 0.83 17.56 2.67
C LEU A 397 1.30 16.38 1.81
N GLY A 398 0.71 15.20 2.01
CA GLY A 398 0.96 14.01 1.20
C GLY A 398 0.45 14.15 -0.25
N CYS A 399 -0.50 15.04 -0.53
CA CYS A 399 -0.90 15.31 -1.91
C CYS A 399 0.24 15.93 -2.74
N LEU A 400 1.16 16.71 -2.13
CA LEU A 400 2.30 17.29 -2.86
C LEU A 400 3.25 16.20 -3.39
N THR A 401 3.64 15.26 -2.53
CA THR A 401 4.48 14.12 -2.91
C THR A 401 3.75 13.15 -3.83
N THR A 402 2.43 13.06 -3.70
CA THR A 402 1.58 12.32 -4.63
C THR A 402 1.57 12.94 -6.03
N ILE A 403 1.43 14.27 -6.15
CA ILE A 403 1.53 14.99 -7.43
C ILE A 403 2.89 14.75 -8.08
N PHE A 404 3.95 14.83 -7.27
CA PHE A 404 5.29 14.48 -7.72
C PHE A 404 5.37 13.06 -8.29
N GLN A 405 4.82 12.05 -7.58
CA GLN A 405 4.81 10.67 -8.06
C GLN A 405 4.06 10.49 -9.40
N VAL A 406 2.94 11.19 -9.59
CA VAL A 406 2.20 11.14 -10.85
C VAL A 406 2.96 11.84 -11.98
N LEU A 407 3.69 12.91 -11.70
CA LEU A 407 4.59 13.55 -12.67
C LEU A 407 5.75 12.61 -13.08
N LEU A 408 6.28 11.79 -12.18
CA LEU A 408 7.21 10.71 -12.54
C LEU A 408 6.57 9.70 -13.49
N GLY A 409 5.28 9.38 -13.29
CA GLY A 409 4.48 8.59 -14.24
C GLY A 409 4.33 9.28 -15.61
N VAL A 410 4.07 10.59 -15.64
CA VAL A 410 4.01 11.38 -16.89
C VAL A 410 5.33 11.31 -17.65
N HIS A 411 6.47 11.36 -16.94
CA HIS A 411 7.78 11.19 -17.55
C HIS A 411 7.90 9.82 -18.24
N THR A 412 7.51 8.73 -17.57
CA THR A 412 7.49 7.39 -18.16
C THR A 412 6.56 7.28 -19.38
N GLY A 413 5.35 7.85 -19.30
CA GLY A 413 4.41 7.89 -20.43
C GLY A 413 4.94 8.71 -21.61
N THR A 414 5.74 9.74 -21.34
CA THR A 414 6.39 10.54 -22.38
C THR A 414 7.54 9.77 -23.04
N ILE A 415 8.36 9.03 -22.27
CA ILE A 415 9.37 8.10 -22.82
C ILE A 415 8.73 7.11 -23.81
N LEU A 416 7.57 6.55 -23.45
CA LEU A 416 6.82 5.62 -24.32
C LEU A 416 6.45 6.25 -25.68
N MET A 417 6.10 7.54 -25.69
CA MET A 417 5.71 8.26 -26.90
C MET A 417 6.89 8.81 -27.71
N LEU A 418 8.02 9.10 -27.06
CA LEU A 418 9.20 9.69 -27.70
C LEU A 418 10.06 8.65 -28.42
N TYR A 419 10.41 7.56 -27.74
CA TYR A 419 11.28 6.53 -28.29
C TYR A 419 10.44 5.54 -29.10
N LYS A 420 10.86 5.22 -30.34
CA LYS A 420 10.14 4.27 -31.20
C LYS A 420 10.50 2.82 -30.88
N ASP A 421 11.77 2.57 -30.60
CA ASP A 421 12.29 1.23 -30.33
C ASP A 421 11.96 0.75 -28.92
N TRP A 422 11.57 -0.51 -28.81
CA TRP A 422 11.20 -1.10 -27.53
C TRP A 422 12.40 -1.26 -26.58
N LYS A 423 13.60 -1.51 -27.13
CA LYS A 423 14.84 -1.63 -26.36
C LYS A 423 15.18 -0.33 -25.65
N ASP A 424 15.13 0.78 -26.37
CA ASP A 424 15.42 2.12 -25.82
C ASP A 424 14.46 2.49 -24.70
N ARG A 425 13.16 2.17 -24.85
CA ARG A 425 12.15 2.41 -23.81
C ARG A 425 12.48 1.63 -22.54
N VAL A 426 12.70 0.33 -22.67
CA VAL A 426 12.93 -0.57 -21.54
C VAL A 426 14.25 -0.26 -20.83
N ILE A 427 15.34 -0.04 -21.58
CA ILE A 427 16.63 0.33 -20.99
C ILE A 427 16.47 1.62 -20.17
N ARG A 428 15.78 2.63 -20.70
CA ARG A 428 15.54 3.88 -19.96
C ARG A 428 14.67 3.70 -18.74
N TRP A 429 13.59 2.93 -18.83
CA TRP A 429 12.75 2.64 -17.67
C TRP A 429 13.52 1.92 -16.57
N LEU A 430 14.36 0.94 -16.92
CA LEU A 430 15.20 0.21 -15.96
C LEU A 430 16.31 1.09 -15.38
N LEU A 431 16.93 1.98 -16.17
CA LEU A 431 17.90 2.95 -15.67
C LEU A 431 17.25 3.91 -14.66
N TRP A 432 16.09 4.47 -14.97
CA TRP A 432 15.35 5.32 -14.03
C TRP A 432 14.85 4.54 -12.82
N ALA A 433 14.46 3.27 -12.98
CA ALA A 433 14.12 2.40 -11.86
C ALA A 433 15.31 2.23 -10.91
N ALA A 434 16.51 1.99 -11.44
CA ALA A 434 17.72 1.89 -10.63
C ALA A 434 18.04 3.22 -9.93
N VAL A 435 17.94 4.36 -10.61
CA VAL A 435 18.18 5.70 -10.02
C VAL A 435 17.22 5.97 -8.86
N TYR A 436 15.92 5.82 -9.07
CA TYR A 436 14.93 6.05 -8.01
C TYR A 436 15.05 5.01 -6.89
N GLY A 437 15.38 3.75 -7.20
CA GLY A 437 15.64 2.72 -6.20
C GLY A 437 16.81 3.08 -5.30
N CYS A 438 17.94 3.50 -5.89
CA CYS A 438 19.12 3.94 -5.15
C CYS A 438 18.81 5.16 -4.27
N LEU A 439 18.13 6.19 -4.80
CA LEU A 439 17.75 7.37 -4.02
C LEU A 439 16.84 7.01 -2.84
N GLY A 440 15.84 6.17 -3.07
CA GLY A 440 14.94 5.68 -2.03
C GLY A 440 15.68 4.92 -0.93
N CYS A 441 16.58 3.99 -1.32
CA CYS A 441 17.42 3.25 -0.38
C CYS A 441 18.35 4.18 0.41
N VAL A 442 18.99 5.15 -0.24
CA VAL A 442 19.87 6.11 0.43
C VAL A 442 19.09 6.88 1.50
N PHE A 443 17.92 7.44 1.18
CA PHE A 443 17.13 8.17 2.17
C PHE A 443 16.69 7.30 3.36
N HIS A 444 16.34 6.04 3.10
CA HIS A 444 15.90 5.12 4.15
C HIS A 444 17.04 4.67 5.06
N PHE A 445 18.12 4.14 4.49
CA PHE A 445 19.23 3.56 5.27
C PHE A 445 20.11 4.62 5.94
N THR A 446 20.10 5.87 5.46
CA THR A 446 20.71 7.01 6.18
C THR A 446 19.82 7.58 7.28
N ASN A 447 18.59 7.07 7.44
CA ASN A 447 17.58 7.57 8.38
C ASN A 447 17.21 9.06 8.20
N ILE A 448 17.43 9.63 7.00
CA ILE A 448 17.05 11.02 6.70
C ILE A 448 15.53 11.12 6.48
N ILE A 449 14.97 10.25 5.63
CA ILE A 449 13.53 10.14 5.38
C ILE A 449 13.18 8.65 5.30
N PRO A 450 12.59 8.05 6.35
CA PRO A 450 12.20 6.64 6.33
C PRO A 450 11.11 6.39 5.28
N VAL A 451 11.09 5.17 4.74
CA VAL A 451 10.02 4.73 3.84
C VAL A 451 8.75 4.64 4.68
N ASN A 452 7.79 5.51 4.41
CA ASN A 452 6.58 5.63 5.21
C ASN A 452 5.40 5.96 4.29
N LYS A 453 4.45 5.04 4.22
CA LYS A 453 3.23 5.20 3.43
C LYS A 453 2.29 6.25 4.02
N ASN A 454 2.15 6.26 5.35
CA ASN A 454 1.21 7.16 6.04
C ASN A 454 1.55 8.63 5.81
N LEU A 455 2.84 8.97 5.74
CA LEU A 455 3.31 10.32 5.41
C LEU A 455 3.41 10.58 3.91
N TRP A 456 3.20 9.54 3.07
CA TRP A 456 3.55 9.55 1.65
C TRP A 456 4.97 10.10 1.42
N SER A 457 5.94 9.55 2.18
CA SER A 457 7.29 10.10 2.27
C SER A 457 8.01 10.09 0.93
N LEU A 458 9.00 10.98 0.78
CA LEU A 458 9.74 11.09 -0.47
C LEU A 458 10.50 9.79 -0.82
N SER A 459 11.07 9.11 0.17
CA SER A 459 11.72 7.81 -0.01
C SER A 459 10.72 6.73 -0.43
N PHE A 460 9.51 6.72 0.15
CA PHE A 460 8.42 5.84 -0.28
C PHE A 460 8.02 6.07 -1.74
N VAL A 461 7.90 7.33 -2.18
CA VAL A 461 7.62 7.67 -3.58
C VAL A 461 8.72 7.13 -4.52
N PHE A 462 9.99 7.28 -4.16
CA PHE A 462 11.10 6.80 -4.98
C PHE A 462 11.14 5.28 -5.09
N VAL A 463 11.01 4.56 -3.96
CA VAL A 463 10.99 3.09 -3.93
C VAL A 463 9.82 2.53 -4.73
N THR A 464 8.61 3.06 -4.51
CA THR A 464 7.40 2.58 -5.20
C THR A 464 7.39 2.92 -6.69
N THR A 465 7.98 4.06 -7.08
CA THR A 465 8.19 4.41 -8.50
C THR A 465 9.19 3.49 -9.18
N SER A 466 10.28 3.14 -8.50
CA SER A 466 11.26 2.16 -8.98
C SER A 466 10.62 0.79 -9.23
N PHE A 467 9.86 0.30 -8.26
CA PHE A 467 9.08 -0.94 -8.41
C PHE A 467 8.10 -0.86 -9.58
N SER A 468 7.35 0.24 -9.70
CA SER A 468 6.37 0.43 -10.77
C SER A 468 7.00 0.43 -12.16
N LEU A 469 8.19 1.05 -12.32
CA LEU A 469 8.95 1.03 -13.57
C LEU A 469 9.45 -0.36 -13.93
N ALA A 470 9.99 -1.11 -12.96
CA ALA A 470 10.44 -2.48 -13.16
C ALA A 470 9.27 -3.40 -13.53
N PHE A 471 8.14 -3.27 -12.82
CA PHE A 471 6.94 -4.05 -13.08
C PHE A 471 6.32 -3.73 -14.45
N LEU A 472 6.22 -2.44 -14.82
CA LEU A 472 5.77 -2.03 -16.16
C LEU A 472 6.70 -2.56 -17.25
N SER A 473 8.03 -2.51 -17.04
CA SER A 473 9.02 -3.05 -17.97
C SER A 473 8.83 -4.55 -18.19
N GLY A 474 8.63 -5.32 -17.11
CA GLY A 474 8.31 -6.74 -17.16
C GLY A 474 7.01 -7.03 -17.93
N CYS A 475 5.91 -6.35 -17.58
CA CYS A 475 4.64 -6.49 -18.29
C CYS A 475 4.77 -6.13 -19.78
N TYR A 476 5.49 -5.06 -20.12
CA TYR A 476 5.68 -4.61 -21.49
C TYR A 476 6.48 -5.62 -22.33
N LEU A 477 7.57 -6.16 -21.77
CA LEU A 477 8.36 -7.19 -22.43
C LEU A 477 7.55 -8.47 -22.64
N LEU A 478 6.83 -8.95 -21.62
CA LEU A 478 6.06 -10.20 -21.72
C LEU A 478 4.88 -10.09 -22.69
N ILE A 479 4.19 -8.95 -22.71
CA ILE A 479 2.91 -8.80 -23.40
C ILE A 479 3.05 -8.16 -24.77
N ASP A 480 3.78 -7.06 -24.87
CA ASP A 480 3.84 -6.24 -26.08
C ASP A 480 5.04 -6.60 -26.98
N VAL A 481 6.15 -7.06 -26.40
CA VAL A 481 7.37 -7.47 -27.14
C VAL A 481 7.37 -8.97 -27.44
N ALA A 482 7.48 -9.81 -26.41
CA ALA A 482 7.60 -11.26 -26.56
C ALA A 482 6.27 -11.93 -26.95
N GLN A 483 5.13 -11.27 -26.70
CA GLN A 483 3.78 -11.78 -27.01
C GLN A 483 3.48 -13.18 -26.44
N VAL A 484 4.23 -13.61 -25.40
CA VAL A 484 4.03 -14.90 -24.71
C VAL A 484 2.70 -14.90 -23.96
N TRP A 485 2.29 -13.72 -23.48
CA TRP A 485 1.07 -13.56 -22.71
C TRP A 485 0.26 -12.37 -23.21
N ARG A 486 -1.07 -12.52 -23.36
CA ARG A 486 -1.94 -11.42 -23.83
C ARG A 486 -2.39 -10.48 -22.70
N GLY A 487 -1.89 -10.67 -21.49
CA GLY A 487 -2.22 -9.86 -20.31
C GLY A 487 -3.54 -10.24 -19.60
N GLY A 488 -4.21 -11.33 -19.99
CA GLY A 488 -5.40 -11.83 -19.31
C GLY A 488 -5.02 -12.76 -18.15
N PRO A 489 -5.67 -12.71 -16.97
CA PRO A 489 -7.00 -12.13 -16.74
C PRO A 489 -7.03 -10.62 -16.49
N PHE A 490 -5.91 -9.99 -16.12
CA PHE A 490 -5.89 -8.62 -15.58
C PHE A 490 -6.22 -7.51 -16.60
N ARG A 491 -5.98 -7.73 -17.90
CA ARG A 491 -6.20 -6.70 -18.94
C ARG A 491 -7.62 -6.14 -18.96
N ILE A 492 -8.64 -6.99 -18.78
CA ILE A 492 -10.04 -6.60 -18.89
C ILE A 492 -10.47 -5.74 -17.68
N PRO A 493 -10.24 -6.18 -16.42
CA PRO A 493 -10.41 -5.34 -15.22
C PRO A 493 -9.79 -3.95 -15.36
N GLY A 494 -8.57 -3.85 -15.93
CA GLY A 494 -7.88 -2.57 -16.07
C GLY A 494 -8.56 -1.55 -16.98
N MET A 495 -9.43 -1.99 -17.91
CA MET A 495 -10.18 -1.08 -18.78
C MET A 495 -11.30 -0.34 -18.04
N ASN A 496 -11.82 -0.90 -16.94
CA ASN A 496 -12.91 -0.35 -16.12
C ASN A 496 -12.52 -0.20 -14.64
N ALA A 497 -11.22 0.01 -14.37
CA ALA A 497 -10.64 0.01 -13.04
C ALA A 497 -11.39 0.87 -12.00
N LEU A 498 -11.83 2.07 -12.39
CA LEU A 498 -12.54 2.97 -11.47
C LEU A 498 -13.88 2.39 -11.02
N LEU A 499 -14.65 1.80 -11.94
CA LEU A 499 -15.92 1.19 -11.58
C LEU A 499 -15.72 -0.01 -10.66
N LEU A 500 -14.73 -0.85 -10.94
CA LEU A 500 -14.42 -2.01 -10.11
C LEU A 500 -14.07 -1.56 -8.68
N TYR A 501 -13.26 -0.50 -8.55
CA TYR A 501 -12.94 0.07 -7.25
C TYR A 501 -14.18 0.63 -6.54
N VAL A 502 -14.93 1.54 -7.18
CA VAL A 502 -16.11 2.16 -6.54
C VAL A 502 -17.16 1.11 -6.21
N GLY A 503 -17.38 0.17 -7.13
CA GLY A 503 -18.33 -0.90 -6.99
C GLY A 503 -18.00 -1.83 -5.81
N HIS A 504 -16.74 -2.26 -5.65
CA HIS A 504 -16.40 -3.13 -4.51
C HIS A 504 -16.63 -2.42 -3.18
N SER A 505 -16.34 -1.12 -3.08
CA SER A 505 -16.54 -0.34 -1.87
C SER A 505 -18.03 -0.16 -1.54
N VAL A 506 -18.86 0.12 -2.55
CA VAL A 506 -20.33 0.24 -2.36
C VAL A 506 -20.96 -1.09 -1.99
N CYS A 507 -20.47 -2.20 -2.56
CA CYS A 507 -20.99 -3.53 -2.31
C CYS A 507 -20.33 -4.25 -1.13
N TYR A 508 -19.52 -3.55 -0.32
CA TYR A 508 -18.71 -4.16 0.73
C TYR A 508 -19.52 -4.93 1.80
N GLU A 509 -20.77 -4.53 2.07
CA GLU A 509 -21.63 -5.20 3.05
C GLU A 509 -22.78 -5.99 2.42
N ILE A 510 -22.69 -6.30 1.11
CA ILE A 510 -23.81 -6.84 0.33
C ILE A 510 -23.51 -8.26 -0.16
N PHE A 511 -24.42 -9.21 0.11
CA PHE A 511 -24.41 -10.52 -0.53
C PHE A 511 -24.81 -10.40 -2.02
N PRO A 512 -24.13 -11.05 -2.99
CA PRO A 512 -23.12 -12.10 -2.85
C PRO A 512 -21.66 -11.60 -2.89
N PHE A 513 -21.42 -10.29 -2.77
CA PHE A 513 -20.06 -9.74 -2.82
C PHE A 513 -19.29 -10.12 -1.57
N HIS A 514 -19.84 -9.82 -0.39
CA HIS A 514 -19.30 -10.27 0.89
C HIS A 514 -20.26 -11.20 1.62
N TRP A 515 -19.70 -12.16 2.32
CA TRP A 515 -20.46 -13.12 3.13
C TRP A 515 -19.63 -13.57 4.33
N ARG A 516 -20.29 -13.90 5.44
CA ARG A 516 -19.65 -14.40 6.65
C ARG A 516 -20.35 -15.66 7.13
N ILE A 517 -19.57 -16.67 7.51
CA ILE A 517 -20.08 -17.91 8.11
C ILE A 517 -19.61 -17.94 9.56
N GLY A 518 -20.55 -17.77 10.50
CA GLY A 518 -20.24 -17.68 11.92
C GLY A 518 -19.26 -16.53 12.23
N ALA A 519 -18.25 -16.80 13.05
CA ALA A 519 -17.22 -15.82 13.41
C ALA A 519 -16.03 -15.76 12.43
N MET A 520 -16.05 -16.54 11.33
CA MET A 520 -14.91 -16.67 10.41
C MET A 520 -13.60 -17.06 11.11
N ASP A 521 -13.64 -18.07 11.99
CA ASP A 521 -12.51 -18.49 12.84
C ASP A 521 -11.35 -19.18 12.08
N SER A 522 -11.26 -19.03 10.75
CA SER A 522 -10.21 -19.65 9.93
C SER A 522 -9.71 -18.71 8.82
N ARG A 523 -8.38 -18.55 8.77
CA ARG A 523 -7.59 -17.87 7.73
C ARG A 523 -7.97 -18.35 6.32
N ALA A 524 -8.27 -19.64 6.17
CA ALA A 524 -8.68 -20.22 4.89
C ALA A 524 -10.06 -19.72 4.45
N LEU A 525 -11.02 -19.59 5.38
CA LEU A 525 -12.35 -19.07 5.08
C LEU A 525 -12.28 -17.59 4.69
N CYS A 526 -11.54 -16.78 5.44
CA CYS A 526 -11.29 -15.38 5.07
C CYS A 526 -10.62 -15.26 3.70
N LEU A 527 -9.62 -16.11 3.42
CA LEU A 527 -8.94 -16.11 2.12
C LEU A 527 -9.86 -16.52 0.96
N ILE A 528 -10.71 -17.53 1.15
CA ILE A 528 -11.69 -17.96 0.15
C ILE A 528 -12.67 -16.83 -0.16
N GLU A 529 -13.12 -16.12 0.87
CA GLU A 529 -14.03 -15.00 0.74
C GLU A 529 -13.38 -13.83 -0.03
N SER A 530 -12.14 -13.44 0.31
CA SER A 530 -11.43 -12.41 -0.46
C SER A 530 -11.10 -12.80 -1.89
N ILE A 531 -10.80 -14.07 -2.16
CA ILE A 531 -10.62 -14.56 -3.53
C ILE A 531 -11.95 -14.54 -4.29
N TRP A 532 -13.05 -14.91 -3.63
CA TRP A 532 -14.39 -14.88 -4.21
C TRP A 532 -14.76 -13.48 -4.68
N VAL A 533 -14.52 -12.45 -3.86
CA VAL A 533 -14.76 -11.05 -4.20
C VAL A 533 -14.00 -10.66 -5.47
N VAL A 534 -12.70 -10.99 -5.55
CA VAL A 534 -11.85 -10.70 -6.71
C VAL A 534 -12.35 -11.42 -7.98
N ILE A 535 -12.73 -12.68 -7.86
CA ILE A 535 -13.26 -13.48 -8.98
C ILE A 535 -14.59 -12.88 -9.46
N LEU A 536 -15.50 -12.53 -8.55
CA LEU A 536 -16.80 -11.97 -8.88
C LEU A 536 -16.66 -10.64 -9.63
N TRP A 537 -15.81 -9.72 -9.14
CA TRP A 537 -15.51 -8.47 -9.84
C TRP A 537 -14.79 -8.69 -11.18
N GLY A 538 -13.94 -9.73 -11.27
CA GLY A 538 -13.35 -10.18 -12.53
C GLY A 538 -14.39 -10.64 -13.56
N ILE A 539 -15.41 -11.38 -13.11
CA ILE A 539 -16.54 -11.83 -13.95
C ILE A 539 -17.38 -10.64 -14.40
N ILE A 540 -17.70 -9.71 -13.50
CA ILE A 540 -18.43 -8.47 -13.83
C ILE A 540 -17.67 -7.67 -14.89
N ALA A 541 -16.36 -7.49 -14.71
CA ALA A 541 -15.51 -6.81 -15.70
C ALA A 541 -15.54 -7.53 -17.06
N TYR A 542 -15.54 -8.86 -17.07
CA TYR A 542 -15.66 -9.66 -18.29
C TYR A 542 -17.01 -9.48 -18.98
N ILE A 543 -18.12 -9.50 -18.23
CA ILE A 543 -19.47 -9.28 -18.75
C ILE A 543 -19.59 -7.89 -19.39
N MET A 544 -19.08 -6.86 -18.71
CA MET A 544 -19.04 -5.49 -19.23
C MET A 544 -18.25 -5.40 -20.53
N HIS A 545 -17.08 -6.04 -20.58
CA HIS A 545 -16.26 -6.08 -21.79
C HIS A 545 -17.00 -6.75 -22.96
N ARG A 546 -17.73 -7.85 -22.69
CA ARG A 546 -18.56 -8.52 -23.70
C ARG A 546 -19.68 -7.62 -24.21
N LYS A 547 -20.29 -6.81 -23.33
CA LYS A 547 -21.31 -5.80 -23.68
C LYS A 547 -20.72 -4.48 -24.22
N ARG A 548 -19.40 -4.36 -24.34
CA ARG A 548 -18.67 -3.15 -24.75
C ARG A 548 -19.01 -1.90 -23.92
N THR A 549 -19.37 -2.09 -22.65
CA THR A 549 -19.62 -0.97 -21.73
C THR A 549 -18.33 -0.55 -21.05
N TYR A 550 -17.95 0.72 -21.22
CA TYR A 550 -16.79 1.31 -20.56
C TYR A 550 -17.22 2.60 -19.87
N ILE A 551 -17.04 2.65 -18.55
CA ILE A 551 -17.47 3.80 -17.74
C ILE A 551 -16.28 4.75 -17.57
N THR A 552 -16.47 5.99 -18.00
CA THR A 552 -15.50 7.07 -17.88
C THR A 552 -16.19 8.32 -17.36
N LEU A 553 -15.53 9.04 -16.44
CA LEU A 553 -15.99 10.30 -15.87
C LEU A 553 -15.64 11.50 -16.74
#